data_AF-A0A0F8X0R1-F1
#
_entry.id   AF-A0A0F8X0R1-F1
#
_cell.length_a   1.000
_cell.length_b   1.000
_cell.length_c   1.000
_cell.angle_alpha   90.00
_cell.angle_beta   90.00
_cell.angle_gamma   90.00
#
_symmetry.space_group_name_H-M   'P 1'
#
loop_
_entity.id
_entity.type
_entity.pdbx_description
1 polymer ?
#
loop_
_entity_poly.entity_id
_entity_poly.type
_entity_poly.pdbx_seq_one_letter_code
_entity_poly.pdbx_strand_id
1 'polypeptide(L)'
;MIESVYITLIILAFIMLPISFFIRTEEGKFIQQVVLLAIATALFGALAAASFNVEIFTCTATTCTKESFVFEDNAYIFGFFALISGILVLVKSFDAFYFSKGRL
;
A
#
# COMPACT_ATOMS: atom_id res chain seq x y z
N MET A 1 -15.42 2.75 14.04
CA MET A 1 -15.73 3.04 12.61
C MET A 1 -14.49 3.39 11.79
N ILE A 2 -13.53 4.15 12.34
CA ILE A 2 -12.25 4.46 11.66
C ILE A 2 -11.33 3.22 11.62
N GLU A 3 -11.31 2.41 12.68
CA GLU A 3 -10.50 1.17 12.74
C GLU A 3 -10.85 0.16 11.65
N SER A 4 -12.15 -0.06 11.38
CA SER A 4 -12.61 -0.98 10.34
C SER A 4 -12.19 -0.53 8.94
N VAL A 5 -12.19 0.79 8.69
CA VAL A 5 -11.70 1.37 7.43
C VAL A 5 -10.19 1.15 7.32
N TYR A 6 -9.46 1.39 8.40
CA TYR A 6 -8.01 1.21 8.44
C TYR A 6 -7.58 -0.24 8.17
N ILE A 7 -8.23 -1.21 8.83
CA ILE A 7 -7.99 -2.64 8.61
C ILE A 7 -8.31 -3.04 7.15
N THR A 8 -9.40 -2.50 6.59
CA THR A 8 -9.76 -2.76 5.19
C THR A 8 -8.69 -2.23 4.22
N LEU A 9 -8.13 -1.05 4.50
CA LEU A 9 -7.05 -0.46 3.70
C LEU A 9 -5.76 -1.31 3.77
N ILE A 10 -5.42 -1.86 4.95
CA ILE A 10 -4.29 -2.79 5.10
C ILE A 10 -4.50 -4.02 4.20
N ILE A 11 -5.67 -4.66 4.31
CA ILE A 11 -5.99 -5.86 3.53
C ILE A 11 -5.90 -5.56 2.03
N LEU A 12 -6.48 -4.44 1.58
CA LEU A 12 -6.40 -4.03 0.18
C LEU A 12 -4.95 -3.81 -0.29
N ALA A 13 -4.12 -3.14 0.51
CA ALA A 13 -2.71 -2.89 0.17
C ALA A 13 -1.92 -4.20 0.01
N PHE A 14 -2.10 -5.15 0.94
CA PHE A 14 -1.44 -6.46 0.91
C PHE A 14 -1.99 -7.41 -0.15
N ILE A 15 -3.17 -7.16 -0.70
CA ILE A 15 -3.72 -7.93 -1.82
C ILE A 15 -3.24 -7.34 -3.16
N MET A 16 -3.29 -6.00 -3.30
CA MET A 16 -2.94 -5.30 -4.54
C MET A 16 -1.48 -5.53 -4.93
N LEU A 17 -0.55 -5.52 -3.96
CA LEU A 17 0.87 -5.71 -4.20
C LEU A 17 1.20 -7.10 -4.80
N PRO A 18 0.86 -8.25 -4.20
CA PRO A 18 1.11 -9.56 -4.80
C PRO A 18 0.37 -9.76 -6.12
N ILE A 19 -0.90 -9.33 -6.23
CA ILE A 19 -1.66 -9.46 -7.48
C ILE A 19 -0.93 -8.77 -8.65
N SER A 20 -0.29 -7.62 -8.40
CA SER A 20 0.47 -6.93 -9.44
C SER A 20 1.59 -7.78 -10.07
N PHE A 21 2.17 -8.72 -9.31
CA PHE A 21 3.21 -9.64 -9.82
C PHE A 21 2.62 -10.87 -10.54
N PHE A 22 1.40 -11.28 -10.19
CA PHE A 22 0.74 -12.44 -10.79
C PHE A 22 0.02 -12.13 -12.11
N ILE A 23 -0.19 -10.85 -12.43
CA ILE A 23 -0.70 -10.45 -13.75
C ILE A 23 0.34 -10.83 -14.79
N ARG A 24 0.03 -11.79 -15.68
CA ARG A 24 0.92 -12.17 -16.79
C ARG A 24 1.15 -10.97 -17.71
N THR A 25 2.41 -10.75 -18.07
CA THR A 25 2.90 -9.68 -18.95
C THR A 25 2.59 -9.92 -20.44
N GLU A 26 1.84 -10.96 -20.79
CA GLU A 26 1.42 -11.20 -22.17
C GLU A 26 0.40 -10.14 -22.60
N GLU A 27 0.75 -9.41 -23.66
CA GLU A 27 -0.10 -8.52 -24.47
C GLU A 27 -0.83 -7.39 -23.70
N GLY A 28 -0.14 -6.26 -23.52
CA GLY A 28 -0.78 -4.98 -23.15
C GLY A 28 -1.19 -4.80 -21.69
N LYS A 29 -1.09 -5.85 -20.86
CA LYS A 29 -1.41 -5.80 -19.42
C LYS A 29 -0.31 -5.20 -18.53
N PHE A 30 0.81 -4.76 -19.11
CA PHE A 30 1.87 -4.04 -18.39
C PHE A 30 1.38 -2.76 -17.71
N ILE A 31 0.47 -2.02 -18.36
CA ILE A 31 -0.11 -0.81 -17.77
C ILE A 31 -0.92 -1.17 -16.51
N GLN A 32 -1.63 -2.31 -16.51
CA GLN A 32 -2.37 -2.77 -15.34
C GLN A 32 -1.43 -3.08 -14.16
N GLN A 33 -0.27 -3.71 -14.40
CA GLN A 33 0.72 -3.93 -13.35
C GLN A 33 1.22 -2.61 -12.73
N VAL A 34 1.54 -1.63 -13.57
CA VAL A 34 2.02 -0.30 -13.12
C VAL A 34 0.95 0.41 -12.30
N VAL A 35 -0.31 0.38 -12.75
CA VAL A 35 -1.43 1.01 -12.03
C VAL A 35 -1.69 0.32 -10.69
N LEU A 36 -1.68 -1.02 -10.64
CA LEU A 36 -1.84 -1.74 -9.36
C LEU A 36 -0.69 -1.44 -8.38
N LEU A 37 0.56 -1.39 -8.86
CA LEU A 37 1.71 -1.03 -8.03
C LEU A 37 1.60 0.42 -7.54
N ALA A 38 1.10 1.34 -8.36
CA ALA A 38 0.90 2.73 -7.97
C ALA A 38 -0.19 2.88 -6.90
N ILE A 39 -1.30 2.15 -7.05
CA ILE A 39 -2.37 2.08 -6.05
C ILE A 39 -1.85 1.48 -4.75
N ALA A 40 -1.09 0.38 -4.81
CA ALA A 40 -0.48 -0.23 -3.63
C ALA A 40 0.45 0.76 -2.91
N THR A 41 1.28 1.50 -3.66
CA THR A 41 2.16 2.54 -3.12
C THR A 41 1.40 3.64 -2.41
N ALA A 42 0.33 4.14 -3.03
CA ALA A 42 -0.52 5.17 -2.42
C ALA A 42 -1.20 4.67 -1.15
N LEU A 43 -1.68 3.41 -1.15
CA LEU A 43 -2.31 2.80 0.02
C LEU A 43 -1.31 2.62 1.18
N PHE A 44 -0.12 2.09 0.91
CA PHE A 44 0.92 1.95 1.95
C PHE A 44 1.40 3.31 2.46
N GLY A 45 1.53 4.31 1.60
CA GLY A 45 1.87 5.68 2.00
C GLY A 45 0.79 6.33 2.87
N ALA A 46 -0.48 6.16 2.51
CA ALA A 46 -1.61 6.63 3.30
C ALA A 46 -1.70 5.91 4.66
N LEU A 47 -1.46 4.59 4.69
CA LEU A 47 -1.39 3.80 5.92
C LEU A 47 -0.24 4.24 6.81
N ALA A 48 0.94 4.51 6.25
CA ALA A 48 2.08 5.04 7.00
C ALA A 48 1.78 6.42 7.59
N ALA A 49 1.21 7.34 6.81
CA ALA A 49 0.83 8.68 7.29
C ALA A 49 -0.29 8.65 8.34
N ALA A 50 -1.27 7.76 8.15
CA ALA A 50 -2.34 7.55 9.11
C ALA A 50 -1.83 6.87 10.40
N SER A 51 -0.82 6.00 10.32
CA SER A 51 -0.21 5.36 11.48
C SER A 51 0.35 6.36 12.50
N PHE A 52 0.81 7.53 12.05
CA PHE A 52 1.30 8.59 12.94
C PHE A 52 0.17 9.42 13.61
N ASN A 53 -1.08 9.31 13.14
CA ASN A 53 -2.17 10.23 13.51
C ASN A 53 -3.44 9.54 14.05
N VAL A 54 -3.53 8.21 14.03
CA VAL A 54 -4.73 7.46 14.45
C VAL A 54 -4.60 6.98 15.89
N GLU A 55 -5.25 7.70 16.80
CA GLU A 55 -5.52 7.26 18.18
C GLU A 55 -6.82 6.45 18.23
N ILE A 56 -6.89 5.39 19.06
CA ILE A 56 -8.16 4.75 19.41
C ILE A 56 -8.53 5.04 20.85
N PHE A 57 -9.83 5.00 21.09
CA PHE A 57 -10.41 4.88 22.42
C PHE A 57 -10.73 3.41 22.70
N THR A 58 -9.97 2.80 23.60
CA THR A 58 -10.31 1.52 24.23
C THR A 58 -11.14 1.79 25.48
N CYS A 59 -12.40 1.39 25.47
CA CYS A 59 -13.29 1.52 26.63
C CYS A 59 -13.50 0.16 27.29
N THR A 60 -13.19 0.07 28.59
CA THR A 60 -13.67 -1.00 29.48
C THR A 60 -14.96 -0.56 30.18
N ALA A 61 -15.56 -1.43 31.00
CA ALA A 61 -16.83 -1.16 31.69
C ALA A 61 -16.81 0.09 32.59
N THR A 62 -15.64 0.58 32.99
CA THR A 62 -15.50 1.72 33.92
C THR A 62 -14.55 2.82 33.44
N THR A 63 -13.73 2.58 32.40
CA THR A 63 -12.72 3.55 31.95
C THR A 63 -12.55 3.52 30.44
N CYS A 64 -12.48 4.69 29.82
CA CYS A 64 -12.03 4.84 28.44
C CYS A 64 -10.60 5.37 28.44
N THR A 65 -9.67 4.56 27.95
CA THR A 65 -8.27 4.95 27.74
C THR A 65 -8.06 5.26 26.26
N LYS A 66 -7.30 6.31 25.98
CA LYS A 66 -6.76 6.54 24.64
C LYS A 66 -5.50 5.69 24.52
N GLU A 67 -5.52 4.74 23.60
CA GLU A 67 -4.32 4.00 23.21
C GLU A 67 -4.09 4.19 21.72
N SER A 68 -2.83 4.35 21.33
CA SER A 68 -2.49 4.35 19.91
C SER A 68 -2.81 2.97 19.34
N PHE A 69 -3.57 2.89 18.24
CA PHE A 69 -3.81 1.61 17.55
C PHE A 69 -2.52 1.01 17.00
N VAL A 70 -1.50 1.85 16.87
CA VAL A 70 -0.32 1.58 16.07
C VAL A 70 0.92 1.98 16.87
N PHE A 71 1.80 1.01 17.11
CA PHE A 71 3.17 1.23 17.56
C PHE A 71 3.93 1.98 16.45
N GLU A 72 4.84 2.89 16.79
CA GLU A 72 5.71 3.58 15.80
C GLU A 72 6.31 2.60 14.77
N ASP A 73 6.62 1.37 15.19
CA ASP A 73 7.14 0.27 14.36
C ASP A 73 6.31 -0.02 13.10
N ASN A 74 4.98 0.06 13.19
CA ASN A 74 4.10 -0.22 12.05
C ASN A 74 4.15 0.89 10.99
N ALA A 75 4.36 2.15 11.39
CA ALA A 75 4.53 3.25 10.44
C ALA A 75 5.80 3.05 9.60
N TYR A 76 6.88 2.55 10.22
CA TYR A 76 8.10 2.16 9.51
C TYR A 76 7.87 0.98 8.57
N ILE A 77 7.10 -0.03 9.00
CA ILE A 77 6.76 -1.19 8.16
C ILE A 77 5.98 -0.76 6.93
N PHE A 78 4.89 0.00 7.08
CA PHE A 78 4.09 0.46 5.95
C PHE A 78 4.88 1.45 5.07
N GLY A 79 5.71 2.30 5.66
CA GLY A 79 6.60 3.19 4.92
C GLY A 79 7.63 2.42 4.07
N PHE A 80 8.19 1.33 4.61
CA PHE A 80 9.10 0.46 3.87
C PHE A 80 8.41 -0.22 2.68
N PHE A 81 7.19 -0.73 2.87
CA PHE A 81 6.40 -1.30 1.78
C PHE A 81 6.04 -0.25 0.70
N ALA A 82 5.71 0.98 1.11
CA ALA A 82 5.47 2.08 0.17
C ALA A 82 6.71 2.42 -0.65
N LEU A 83 7.89 2.40 -0.02
CA LEU A 83 9.15 2.70 -0.69
C LEU A 83 9.52 1.61 -1.71
N ILE A 84 9.41 0.34 -1.32
CA ILE A 84 9.65 -0.79 -2.23
C ILE A 84 8.66 -0.76 -3.40
N SER A 85 7.36 -0.61 -3.12
CA SER A 85 6.34 -0.57 -4.17
C SER A 85 6.56 0.61 -5.10
N GLY A 86 6.94 1.78 -4.57
CA GLY A 86 7.27 2.96 -5.37
C GLY A 86 8.47 2.75 -6.30
N ILE A 87 9.53 2.09 -5.83
CA ILE A 87 10.67 1.70 -6.69
C ILE A 87 10.20 0.76 -7.80
N LEU A 88 9.35 -0.23 -7.48
CA LEU A 88 8.82 -1.16 -8.47
C LEU A 88 7.92 -0.47 -9.50
N VAL A 89 7.11 0.53 -9.10
CA VAL A 89 6.36 1.39 -10.04
C VAL A 89 7.32 2.04 -11.02
N LEU A 90 8.41 2.65 -10.52
CA LEU A 90 9.39 3.32 -11.37
C LEU A 90 10.01 2.34 -12.36
N VAL A 91 10.54 1.21 -11.89
CA VAL A 91 11.15 0.19 -12.76
C VAL A 91 10.16 -0.29 -13.82
N LYS A 92 8.93 -0.67 -13.42
CA LYS A 92 7.91 -1.16 -14.36
C LYS A 92 7.40 -0.09 -15.32
N SER A 93 7.39 1.17 -14.90
CA SER A 93 7.04 2.28 -15.79
C SER A 93 8.11 2.52 -16.87
N PHE A 94 9.41 2.34 -16.54
CA PHE A 94 10.48 2.36 -17.52
C PHE A 94 10.35 1.19 -18.50
N ASP A 95 10.14 -0.04 -18.01
CA ASP A 95 9.90 -1.21 -18.87
C ASP A 95 8.75 -0.96 -19.85
N ALA A 96 7.61 -0.45 -19.35
CA ALA A 96 6.45 -0.13 -20.18
C ALA A 96 6.75 0.97 -21.22
N PHE A 97 7.56 1.97 -20.86
CA PHE A 97 7.98 3.02 -21.79
C PHE A 97 8.92 2.51 -22.88
N TYR A 98 9.87 1.63 -22.55
CA TYR A 98 10.76 1.00 -23.54
C TYR A 98 9.99 0.03 -24.46
N PHE A 99 9.04 -0.73 -23.92
CA PHE A 99 8.19 -1.62 -24.69
C PHE A 99 7.28 -0.86 -25.66
N SER A 100 6.69 0.26 -25.23
CA SER A 100 5.85 1.10 -26.12
C SER A 100 6.62 1.76 -27.27
N LYS A 101 7.95 1.89 -27.15
CA LYS A 101 8.84 2.32 -28.24
C LYS A 101 9.33 1.19 -29.15
N GLY A 102 8.88 -0.05 -28.94
CA GLY A 102 9.27 -1.21 -29.75
C GLY A 102 10.75 -1.58 -29.61
N ARG A 103 11.39 -1.27 -28.47
CA ARG A 103 12.83 -1.46 -28.25
C ARG A 103 13.19 -2.68 -27.38
N LEU A 104 12.30 -3.66 -27.26
CA LEU A 104 12.51 -4.93 -26.55
C LEU A 104 11.94 -6.08 -27.37
#